data_AF-A0A6B3CQI8-F1
#
_entry.id   AF-A0A6B3CQI8-F1
#
_cell.length_a   1.000
_cell.length_b   1.000
_cell.length_c   1.000
_cell.angle_alpha   90.00
_cell.angle_beta   90.00
_cell.angle_gamma   90.00
#
_symmetry.space_group_name_H-M   'P 1'
#
loop_
_entity.id
_entity.type
_entity.pdbx_description
1 polymer ?
#
loop_
_entity_poly.entity_id
_entity_poly.type
_entity_poly.pdbx_seq_one_letter_code
_entity_poly.pdbx_strand_id
1 'polypeptide(L)'
;SIYQLDKTNLKEFKDSDGELFKKQLKVGDTMTLPNGAGTVTFDGVQEWAGFQVTRQPGSGWALGGAVVAIFGLAGSLFIQR
;
A
#
# COMPACT_ATOMS: atom_id res chain seq x y z
N SER A 1 -2.70 -8.19 4.14
CA SER A 1 -1.26 -8.50 3.99
C SER A 1 -1.09 -9.46 2.83
N ILE A 2 -0.71 -8.99 1.65
CA ILE A 2 -0.80 -9.78 0.39
C ILE A 2 0.45 -10.63 0.12
N TYR A 3 1.50 -10.54 0.96
CA TYR A 3 2.67 -11.40 0.87
C TYR A 3 2.99 -12.00 2.23
N GLN A 4 3.00 -13.33 2.31
CA GLN A 4 3.56 -14.09 3.44
C GLN A 4 4.76 -14.89 2.95
N LEU A 5 5.83 -14.87 3.74
CA LEU A 5 7.00 -15.70 3.50
C LEU A 5 6.69 -17.13 3.97
N ASP A 6 6.60 -18.08 3.03
CA ASP A 6 6.52 -19.50 3.34
C ASP A 6 7.88 -20.02 3.83
N LYS A 7 7.90 -20.61 5.02
CA LYS A 7 9.12 -21.09 5.70
C LYS A 7 9.32 -22.60 5.61
N THR A 8 8.42 -23.33 4.95
CA THR A 8 8.38 -24.81 5.00
C THR A 8 9.68 -25.48 4.56
N ASN A 9 10.42 -24.86 3.63
CA ASN A 9 11.67 -25.41 3.09
C ASN A 9 12.90 -24.52 3.36
N LEU A 10 12.80 -23.58 4.31
CA LEU A 10 13.92 -22.69 4.65
C LEU A 10 14.83 -23.35 5.69
N LYS A 11 16.15 -23.32 5.43
CA LYS A 11 17.16 -23.77 6.39
C LYS A 11 17.69 -22.55 7.15
N GLU A 12 17.55 -22.56 8.47
CA GLU A 12 17.99 -21.46 9.32
C GLU A 12 19.52 -21.42 9.42
N PHE A 13 20.09 -20.22 9.37
CA PHE A 13 21.51 -20.01 9.63
C PHE A 13 21.77 -19.99 11.14
N LYS A 14 22.75 -20.79 11.55
CA LYS A 14 23.21 -20.87 12.94
C LYS A 14 24.63 -20.34 13.04
N ASP A 15 24.94 -19.68 14.14
CA ASP A 15 26.29 -19.25 14.49
C ASP A 15 27.10 -20.43 15.05
N SER A 16 28.37 -20.18 15.32
CA SER A 16 29.36 -21.14 15.84
C SER A 16 28.94 -21.80 17.16
N ASP A 17 28.10 -21.12 17.94
CA ASP A 17 27.54 -21.58 19.21
C ASP A 17 26.21 -22.37 19.06
N GLY A 18 25.75 -22.61 17.83
CA GLY A 18 24.49 -23.33 17.55
C GLY A 18 23.21 -22.49 17.69
N GLU A 19 23.36 -21.23 18.09
CA GLU A 19 22.29 -20.23 18.17
C GLU A 19 21.93 -19.64 16.80
N LEU A 20 20.74 -19.05 16.68
CA LEU A 20 20.31 -18.36 15.45
C LEU A 20 21.27 -17.23 15.09
N PHE A 21 21.83 -17.27 13.88
CA PHE A 21 22.74 -16.25 13.39
C PHE A 21 21.98 -14.91 13.24
N LYS A 22 22.35 -13.93 14.06
CA LYS A 22 21.76 -12.59 14.06
C LYS A 22 22.86 -11.55 14.07
N LYS A 23 22.85 -10.66 13.07
CA LYS A 23 23.78 -9.53 12.99
C LYS A 23 23.01 -8.27 12.64
N GLN A 24 23.18 -7.22 13.44
CA GLN A 24 22.59 -5.91 13.17
C GLN A 24 23.43 -5.19 12.11
N LEU A 25 22.82 -4.87 10.96
CA LEU A 25 23.45 -4.10 9.89
C LEU A 25 22.93 -2.66 9.87
N LYS A 26 23.82 -1.71 9.60
CA LYS A 26 23.45 -0.35 9.22
C LYS A 26 23.37 -0.24 7.69
N VAL A 27 22.75 0.83 7.19
CA VAL A 27 22.67 1.10 5.75
C VAL A 27 24.09 1.17 5.16
N GLY A 28 24.34 0.39 4.11
CA GLY A 28 25.64 0.22 3.47
C GLY A 28 26.51 -0.92 4.03
N ASP A 29 26.15 -1.51 5.17
CA ASP A 29 26.90 -2.64 5.72
C ASP A 29 26.62 -3.93 4.96
N THR A 30 27.67 -4.73 4.76
CA THR A 30 27.60 -6.08 4.20
C THR A 30 27.93 -7.11 5.27
N MET A 31 27.08 -8.14 5.41
CA MET A 31 27.38 -9.33 6.21
C MET A 31 27.67 -10.52 5.32
N THR A 32 28.60 -11.37 5.74
CA THR A 32 28.80 -12.70 5.15
C THR A 32 28.01 -13.71 5.95
N LEU A 33 27.24 -14.54 5.26
CA LEU A 33 26.47 -15.61 5.89
C LEU A 33 27.39 -16.78 6.26
N PRO A 34 27.18 -17.43 7.41
CA PRO A 34 27.94 -18.62 7.80
C PRO A 34 27.70 -19.75 6.80
N ASN A 35 28.66 -20.68 6.71
CA ASN A 35 28.67 -21.80 5.75
C ASN A 35 28.83 -21.40 4.27
N GLY A 36 29.41 -20.24 3.98
CA GLY A 36 29.73 -19.83 2.61
C GLY A 36 28.50 -19.53 1.75
N ALA A 37 27.35 -19.27 2.37
CA ALA A 37 26.06 -19.05 1.69
C ALA A 37 25.93 -17.65 1.05
N GLY A 38 27.05 -16.94 0.85
CA GLY A 38 27.11 -15.63 0.21
C GLY A 38 27.10 -14.45 1.19
N THR A 39 26.78 -13.28 0.66
CA THR A 39 26.80 -12.00 1.38
C THR A 39 25.45 -11.29 1.26
N VAL A 40 25.01 -10.67 2.35
CA VAL A 40 23.81 -9.84 2.42
C VAL A 40 24.26 -8.41 2.67
N THR A 41 23.92 -7.52 1.76
CA THR A 41 24.18 -6.07 1.88
C THR A 41 22.86 -5.36 2.15
N PHE A 42 22.86 -4.46 3.14
CA PHE A 42 21.69 -3.64 3.43
C PHE A 42 21.80 -2.30 2.69
N ASP A 43 21.31 -2.24 1.46
CA ASP A 43 21.42 -1.05 0.60
C ASP A 43 20.64 0.17 1.10
N GLY A 44 19.51 -0.02 1.77
CA GLY A 44 18.72 1.07 2.33
C GLY A 44 17.24 0.78 2.42
N VAL A 45 16.47 1.82 2.76
CA VAL A 45 15.01 1.79 2.84
C VAL A 45 14.46 2.76 1.80
N GLN A 46 13.58 2.28 0.92
CA GLN A 46 12.89 3.13 -0.05
C GLN A 46 11.49 3.46 0.48
N GLU A 47 11.19 4.76 0.59
CA GLU A 47 9.83 5.20 0.93
C GLU A 47 8.92 5.03 -0.29
N TRP A 48 7.74 4.43 -0.07
CA TRP A 48 6.71 4.32 -1.09
C TRP A 48 5.40 4.93 -0.58
N ALA A 49 4.75 5.74 -1.41
CA ALA A 49 3.45 6.32 -1.14
C ALA A 49 2.45 5.86 -2.21
N GLY A 50 1.35 5.24 -1.76
CA GLY A 50 0.22 4.88 -2.62
C GLY A 50 -0.81 6.01 -2.63
N PHE A 51 -0.96 6.70 -3.77
CA PHE A 51 -2.00 7.71 -3.94
C PHE A 51 -3.26 7.08 -4.54
N GLN A 52 -4.36 7.08 -3.78
CA GLN A 52 -5.67 6.67 -4.29
C GLN A 52 -6.42 7.90 -4.79
N VAL A 53 -6.53 8.05 -6.11
CA VAL A 53 -7.33 9.11 -6.73
C VAL A 53 -8.73 8.56 -7.03
N THR A 54 -9.71 8.90 -6.19
CA THR A 54 -11.12 8.56 -6.44
C THR A 54 -11.76 9.65 -7.29
N ARG A 55 -12.27 9.28 -8.47
CA ARG A 55 -13.06 10.19 -9.31
C ARG A 55 -14.54 9.84 -9.20
N GLN A 56 -15.37 10.80 -8.76
CA GLN A 56 -16.82 10.70 -8.79
C GLN A 56 -17.39 11.48 -9.99
N PRO A 57 -17.52 10.86 -11.18
CA PRO A 57 -18.02 11.53 -12.38
C PRO A 57 -19.51 11.91 -12.30
N GLY A 58 -20.26 11.30 -11.38
CA GLY A 58 -21.70 11.52 -11.22
C GLY A 58 -22.07 12.79 -10.44
N SER A 59 -21.14 13.40 -9.69
CA SER A 59 -21.47 14.51 -8.79
C SER A 59 -22.00 15.75 -9.53
N GLY A 60 -21.46 16.06 -10.72
CA GLY A 60 -21.95 17.17 -11.53
C GLY A 60 -23.36 16.93 -12.10
N TRP A 61 -23.64 15.70 -12.54
CA TRP A 61 -24.95 15.31 -13.05
C TRP A 61 -26.02 15.29 -11.95
N ALA A 62 -25.67 14.83 -10.75
CA ALA A 62 -26.56 14.86 -9.59
C ALA A 62 -26.96 16.28 -9.21
N LEU A 63 -26.00 17.22 -9.20
CA LEU A 63 -26.27 18.64 -8.92
C LEU A 63 -27.18 19.26 -9.99
N GLY A 64 -26.90 19.01 -11.27
CA GLY A 64 -27.75 19.48 -12.38
C GLY A 64 -29.18 18.94 -12.26
N GLY A 65 -29.35 17.65 -11.99
CA GLY A 65 -30.65 17.03 -11.79
C GLY A 65 -31.44 17.62 -10.62
N ALA A 66 -30.77 17.88 -9.49
CA ALA A 66 -31.39 18.50 -8.33
C ALA A 66 -31.91 19.92 -8.65
N VAL A 67 -31.11 20.72 -9.36
CA VAL A 67 -31.51 22.07 -9.79
C VAL A 67 -32.72 22.00 -10.72
N VAL A 68 -32.70 21.12 -11.73
CA VAL A 68 -33.82 20.93 -12.66
C VAL A 68 -35.09 20.50 -11.92
N ALA A 69 -34.98 19.59 -10.96
CA ALA A 69 -36.12 19.13 -10.17
C ALA A 69 -36.75 20.26 -9.34
N ILE A 70 -35.92 21.11 -8.71
CA ILE A 70 -36.39 22.29 -7.97
C ILE A 70 -37.10 23.27 -8.90
N PHE A 71 -36.54 23.56 -10.07
CA PHE A 71 -37.17 24.45 -11.04
C PHE A 71 -38.46 23.87 -11.63
N GLY A 72 -38.51 22.57 -11.91
CA GLY A 72 -39.72 21.89 -12.37
C GLY A 72 -40.83 21.93 -11.32
N LEU A 73 -40.48 21.72 -10.05
CA LEU A 73 -41.42 21.83 -8.93
C LEU A 73 -41.88 23.28 -8.71
N ALA A 74 -40.96 24.25 -8.72
CA ALA A 74 -41.34 25.66 -8.63
C ALA A 74 -42.26 26.05 -9.79
N GLY A 75 -41.91 25.66 -11.02
CA GLY A 75 -42.74 25.86 -12.19
C GLY A 75 -44.14 25.27 -12.05
N SER A 76 -44.29 24.06 -11.51
CA SER A 76 -45.61 23.44 -11.33
C SER A 76 -46.48 24.13 -10.28
N LEU A 77 -45.87 24.77 -9.27
CA LEU A 77 -46.60 25.54 -8.26
C LEU A 77 -46.95 26.96 -8.73
N PHE A 78 -46.08 27.62 -9.49
CA PHE A 78 -46.27 29.00 -9.94
C PHE A 78 -46.99 29.14 -11.28
N ILE A 79 -46.97 28.11 -12.13
CA ILE A 79 -47.87 27.99 -13.28
C ILE A 79 -49.23 27.52 -12.74
N GLN A 80 -49.94 28.43 -12.09
CA GLN A 80 -51.39 28.31 -11.98
C GLN A 80 -51.98 28.54 -13.37
N ARG A 81 -52.82 27.59 -13.78
CA ARG A 81 -53.68 27.67 -14.98
C ARG A 81 -54.39 29.02 -15.10
#